data_AF-A0A402ACI2-F1
#
_entry.id   AF-A0A402ACI2-F1
#
_cell.length_a   1.000
_cell.length_b   1.000
_cell.length_c   1.000
_cell.angle_alpha   90.00
_cell.angle_beta   90.00
_cell.angle_gamma   90.00
#
_symmetry.space_group_name_H-M   'P 1'
#
loop_
_entity.id
_entity.type
_entity.pdbx_description
1 polymer ?
#
loop_
_entity_poly.entity_id
_entity_poly.type
_entity_poly.pdbx_seq_one_letter_code
_entity_poly.pdbx_strand_id
1 'polypeptide(L)' 'MLHRFPDDDPFQQRMQRAQLEYTVNSLAAATSLAENYAGLPFIEQS' A
#
# COMPACT_ATOMS: atom_id res chain seq x y z
N MET A 1 -1.93 -3.74 -5.19
CA MET A 1 -2.82 -3.41 -4.04
C MET A 1 -4.08 -4.27 -4.14
N LEU A 2 -4.75 -4.57 -3.02
CA LEU A 2 -5.49 -5.84 -2.83
C LEU A 2 -6.80 -6.01 -3.64
N HIS A 3 -7.41 -4.92 -4.10
CA HIS A 3 -8.64 -4.98 -4.91
C HIS A 3 -8.31 -5.23 -6.39
N ARG A 4 -9.16 -5.98 -7.10
CA ARG A 4 -9.04 -6.15 -8.56
C ARG A 4 -10.17 -5.38 -9.23
N PHE A 5 -9.84 -4.44 -10.10
CA PHE A 5 -10.85 -3.72 -10.86
C PHE A 5 -11.23 -4.53 -12.11
N PRO A 6 -12.52 -4.63 -12.45
CA PRO A 6 -12.98 -5.40 -13.59
C PRO A 6 -12.53 -4.80 -14.94
N ASP A 7 -12.27 -3.49 -14.98
CA ASP A 7 -11.93 -2.76 -16.20
C ASP A 7 -10.41 -2.51 -16.37
N ASP A 8 -9.57 -3.11 -15.51
CA ASP A 8 -8.12 -2.95 -15.57
C ASP A 8 -7.53 -3.64 -16.81
N ASP A 9 -6.80 -2.87 -17.63
CA ASP A 9 -6.01 -3.42 -18.72
C ASP A 9 -4.78 -4.24 -18.20
N PRO A 10 -4.13 -5.05 -19.05
CA PRO A 10 -2.99 -5.87 -18.63
C PRO A 10 -1.81 -5.09 -18.07
N PHE A 11 -1.61 -3.83 -18.45
CA PHE A 11 -0.55 -2.98 -17.90
C PHE A 11 -0.90 -2.53 -16.49
N GLN A 12 -2.12 -2.06 -16.25
CA GLN A 12 -2.61 -1.70 -14.91
C GLN A 12 -2.48 -2.86 -13.93
N GLN A 13 -2.84 -4.08 -14.36
CA GLN A 13 -2.68 -5.28 -13.53
C GLN A 13 -1.21 -5.57 -13.18
N ARG A 14 -0.29 -5.40 -14.13
CA ARG A 14 1.16 -5.57 -13.88
C ARG A 14 1.70 -4.49 -12.95
N MET A 15 1.28 -3.25 -13.13
CA MET A 15 1.66 -2.14 -12.24
C MET A 15 1.14 -2.38 -10.82
N GLN A 16 -0.11 -2.81 -10.68
CA GLN A 16 -0.72 -3.13 -9.39
C GLN A 16 0.04 -4.26 -8.67
N ARG A 17 0.50 -5.27 -9.42
CA ARG A 17 1.31 -6.37 -8.88
C ARG A 17 2.70 -5.89 -8.47
N ALA A 18 3.38 -5.14 -9.33
CA ALA A 18 4.70 -4.59 -9.02
C ALA A 18 4.67 -3.70 -7.76
N GLN A 19 3.62 -2.90 -7.61
CA GLN A 19 3.39 -2.11 -6.40
C GLN A 19 3.26 -3.00 -5.16
N LEU A 20 2.48 -4.09 -5.25
CA LEU A 20 2.31 -5.02 -4.13
C LEU A 20 3.62 -5.73 -3.78
N GLU A 21 4.36 -6.20 -4.78
CA GLU A 21 5.66 -6.84 -4.62
C GLU A 21 6.67 -5.90 -3.96
N TYR A 22 6.71 -4.63 -4.38
CA TYR A 22 7.54 -3.62 -3.74
C TYR A 22 7.14 -3.40 -2.30
N THR A 23 5.85 -3.24 -2.01
CA THR A 23 5.35 -3.03 -0.64
C THR A 23 5.73 -4.16 0.31
N VAL A 24 5.63 -5.43 -0.12
CA VAL A 24 5.89 -6.58 0.77
C VAL A 24 7.37 -6.93 0.91
N ASN A 25 8.22 -6.52 -0.04
CA ASN A 25 9.66 -6.82 -0.02
C ASN A 25 10.54 -5.63 0.40
N SER A 26 10.02 -4.41 0.40
CA SER A 26 10.75 -3.19 0.82
C SER A 26 10.44 -2.84 2.26
N LEU A 27 11.47 -2.78 3.10
CA LEU A 27 11.32 -2.39 4.51
C LEU A 27 10.67 -1.01 4.64
N ALA A 28 11.11 -0.02 3.85
CA ALA A 28 10.56 1.33 3.92
C ALA A 28 9.06 1.37 3.59
N ALA A 29 8.65 0.67 2.53
CA ALA A 29 7.24 0.63 2.12
C ALA A 29 6.36 -0.16 3.11
N ALA A 30 6.89 -1.26 3.67
CA ALA A 30 6.22 -2.04 4.70
C ALA A 30 6.02 -1.24 5.99
N THR A 31 7.03 -0.47 6.41
CA THR A 31 6.93 0.42 7.58
C THR A 31 5.84 1.46 7.39
N SER A 32 5.82 2.16 6.25
CA SER A 32 4.75 3.13 5.97
C SER A 32 3.36 2.49 5.96
N LEU A 33 3.21 1.27 5.43
CA LEU A 33 1.94 0.54 5.49
C LEU A 33 1.55 0.25 6.95
N ALA A 34 2.50 -0.22 7.77
CA ALA A 34 2.25 -0.55 9.17
C ALA A 34 1.85 0.67 10.00
N GLU A 35 2.53 1.80 9.83
CA GLU A 35 2.19 3.06 10.51
C GLU A 35 0.78 3.54 10.18
N ASN A 36 0.42 3.53 8.89
CA ASN A 36 -0.93 3.91 8.46
C ASN A 36 -2.01 2.93 8.94
N TYR A 37 -1.67 1.64 9.03
CA TYR A 37 -2.61 0.60 9.49
C TYR A 37 -2.82 0.62 11.01
N ALA A 38 -1.75 0.79 11.79
CA ALA A 38 -1.82 0.89 13.25
C ALA A 38 -2.48 2.21 13.71
N GLY A 39 -2.52 3.21 12.82
CA GLY A 39 -2.99 4.55 13.10
C GLY A 39 -1.84 5.46 13.53
N LEU A 40 -1.88 6.70 13.05
CA LEU A 40 -0.95 7.73 13.49
C LEU A 40 -1.28 8.17 14.92
N PRO A 41 -0.28 8.56 15.73
CA PRO A 41 -0.53 9.04 17.08
C PRO A 41 -1.54 10.20 17.06
N PHE A 42 -2.51 10.14 17.98
CA PHE A 42 -3.42 11.26 18.18
C PHE A 42 -2.61 12.47 18.63
N ILE A 43 -2.59 13.52 17.83
CA ILE A 43 -2.07 14.81 18.25
C ILE A 43 -3.08 15.32 19.28
N GLU A 44 -2.80 15.16 20.57
CA GLU A 44 -3.56 15.84 21.63
C GLU A 44 -3.39 17.35 21.39
N GLN A 45 -4.43 17.96 20.82
CA GLN A 45 -4.57 19.40 20.73
C GLN A 45 -4.84 19.90 22.15
N SER A 46 -3.88 20.64 22.70
CA SER A 46 -3.94 21.31 24.00
C SER A 46 -4.78 22.58 23.93
#